data_AF-A0AA97MVH1-F1
#
_entry.id   AF-A0AA97MVH1-F1
#
_cell.length_a   1.000
_cell.length_b   1.000
_cell.length_c   1.000
_cell.angle_alpha   90.00
_cell.angle_beta   90.00
_cell.angle_gamma   90.00
#
_symmetry.space_group_name_H-M   'P 1'
#
loop_
_entity.id
_entity.type
_entity.pdbx_description
1 polymer ?
#
loop_
_entity_poly.entity_id
_entity_poly.type
_entity_poly.pdbx_seq_one_letter_code
_entity_poly.pdbx_strand_id
1 'polypeptide(L)'
;NTLAMEFTAIDYSIFALLLVLSSAIGLFYALSGDRQRTVQEFLLANRDMGCLPVSLSLLATFQSAVAILGVPAEIFRFGTEYWFLGCSYFLGLLIPAHVFIPVFYRLRITSTYEYLELRFNKTVRVLGTVTFIFQMVIYMGVVLYAPALALNAVTGFDLWSAVLTMGLVCTLYTTLGGLKAVIWTDVFQTLVMLAGQVAVIVVGARRVGGMARVWRVAEQEGKIAGIDLDPNPLERHTFWSLAVGGIFMMLSLYGVNQAQVQRY
;
A
#
# COMPACT_ATOMS: atom_id res chain seq x y z
N ASN A 1 -16.53 3.83 -32.18
CA ASN A 1 -17.29 4.57 -31.15
C ASN A 1 -16.83 4.17 -29.77
N THR A 2 -15.82 4.87 -29.28
CA THR A 2 -15.32 4.81 -27.91
C THR A 2 -16.37 5.42 -26.99
N LEU A 3 -17.14 4.58 -26.28
CA LEU A 3 -17.90 5.03 -25.12
C LEU A 3 -16.87 5.44 -24.06
N ALA A 4 -16.48 6.71 -24.05
CA ALA A 4 -15.87 7.31 -22.88
C ALA A 4 -16.92 7.21 -21.77
N MET A 5 -16.72 6.30 -20.82
CA MET A 5 -17.48 6.31 -19.57
C MET A 5 -16.97 7.50 -18.77
N GLU A 6 -17.48 8.69 -19.08
CA GLU A 6 -17.23 9.88 -18.30
C GLU A 6 -17.88 9.70 -16.91
N PHE A 7 -17.17 10.13 -15.88
CA PHE A 7 -17.72 10.17 -14.52
C PHE A 7 -19.05 10.92 -14.53
N THR A 8 -20.07 10.29 -13.97
CA THR A 8 -21.34 10.96 -13.71
C THR A 8 -21.18 11.90 -12.51
N ALA A 9 -22.12 12.84 -12.33
CA ALA A 9 -22.14 13.71 -11.15
C ALA A 9 -22.15 12.91 -9.83
N ILE A 10 -22.69 11.69 -9.85
CA ILE A 10 -22.70 10.77 -8.71
C ILE A 10 -21.27 10.29 -8.40
N ASP A 11 -20.48 9.94 -9.41
CA ASP A 11 -19.11 9.46 -9.23
C ASP A 11 -18.19 10.55 -8.66
N TYR A 12 -18.33 11.80 -9.15
CA TYR A 12 -17.64 12.95 -8.56
C TYR A 12 -18.07 13.22 -7.12
N SER A 13 -19.37 13.06 -6.81
CA SER A 13 -19.88 13.25 -5.46
C SER A 13 -19.33 12.19 -4.50
N ILE A 14 -19.26 10.92 -4.92
CA ILE A 14 -18.66 9.83 -4.13
C ILE A 14 -17.17 10.07 -3.91
N PHE A 15 -16.45 10.49 -4.95
CA PHE A 15 -15.01 10.80 -4.85
C PHE A 15 -14.75 11.97 -3.90
N ALA A 16 -15.50 13.06 -4.03
CA ALA A 16 -15.41 14.22 -3.13
C ALA A 16 -15.76 13.83 -1.69
N LEU A 17 -16.83 13.04 -1.49
CA LEU A 17 -17.21 12.52 -0.19
C LEU A 17 -16.10 11.68 0.45
N LEU A 18 -15.42 10.84 -0.33
CA LEU A 18 -14.31 10.01 0.16
C LEU A 18 -13.12 10.86 0.61
N LEU A 19 -12.77 11.91 -0.13
CA LEU A 19 -11.72 12.86 0.24
C LEU A 19 -12.10 13.67 1.49
N VAL A 20 -13.36 14.13 1.57
CA VAL A 20 -13.88 14.87 2.71
C VAL A 20 -13.93 13.99 3.95
N LEU A 21 -14.40 12.74 3.86
CA LEU A 21 -14.42 11.79 4.98
C LEU A 21 -13.00 11.48 5.47
N SER A 22 -12.06 11.23 4.56
CA SER A 22 -10.67 10.98 4.93
C SER A 22 -10.05 12.18 5.64
N SER A 23 -10.30 13.38 5.10
CA SER A 23 -9.84 14.64 5.70
C SER A 23 -10.53 14.93 7.04
N ALA A 24 -11.82 14.64 7.15
CA ALA A 24 -12.61 14.83 8.35
C ALA A 24 -12.17 13.90 9.48
N ILE A 25 -11.80 12.65 9.19
CA ILE A 25 -11.18 11.74 10.18
C ILE A 25 -9.87 12.35 10.68
N GLY A 26 -9.01 12.83 9.76
CA GLY A 26 -7.76 13.48 10.13
C GLY A 26 -7.95 14.74 10.99
N LEU A 27 -8.84 15.63 10.57
CA LEU A 27 -9.22 16.85 11.28
C LEU A 27 -9.90 16.55 12.62
N PHE A 28 -10.76 15.53 12.69
CA PHE A 28 -11.41 15.13 13.94
C PHE A 28 -10.39 14.72 14.99
N TYR A 29 -9.40 13.91 14.62
CA TYR A 29 -8.33 13.52 15.54
C TYR A 29 -7.35 14.66 15.84
N ALA A 30 -7.16 15.60 14.91
CA ALA A 30 -6.38 16.82 15.13
C ALA A 30 -7.06 17.78 16.13
N LEU A 31 -8.38 17.97 16.01
CA LEU A 31 -9.16 18.96 16.76
C LEU A 31 -9.72 18.41 18.08
N SER A 32 -10.06 17.12 18.14
CA SER A 32 -10.59 16.49 19.36
C SER A 32 -9.49 16.10 20.35
N GLY A 33 -8.23 16.17 19.92
CA GLY A 33 -7.08 15.83 20.74
C GLY A 33 -6.52 17.02 21.50
N ASP A 34 -6.85 17.16 22.80
CA ASP A 34 -6.06 17.96 23.75
C ASP A 34 -4.64 17.37 24.01
N ARG A 35 -4.15 16.52 23.08
CA ARG A 35 -3.15 15.47 23.33
C ARG A 35 -1.99 15.40 22.33
N GLN A 36 -1.95 16.16 21.23
CA GLN A 36 -0.75 16.21 20.37
C GLN A 36 0.41 17.08 20.93
N ARG A 37 0.56 17.11 22.25
CA ARG A 37 1.56 17.97 22.93
C ARG A 37 2.96 17.34 22.96
N THR A 38 3.09 16.04 22.66
CA THR A 38 4.37 15.32 22.71
C THR A 38 4.73 14.68 21.37
N VAL A 39 6.03 14.66 21.06
CA VAL A 39 6.59 14.03 19.85
C VAL A 39 6.24 12.53 19.80
N GLN A 40 6.18 11.88 20.95
CA GLN A 40 5.83 10.45 21.06
C GLN A 40 4.37 10.20 20.67
N GLU A 41 3.44 11.08 21.04
CA GLU A 41 2.04 10.94 20.64
C GLU A 41 1.87 11.17 19.14
N PHE A 42 2.53 12.19 18.60
CA PHE A 42 2.48 12.51 17.18
C PHE A 42 3.07 11.40 16.29
N LEU A 43 4.25 10.89 16.65
CA LEU A 43 4.99 9.92 15.84
C LEU A 43 4.62 8.46 16.11
N LEU A 44 4.21 8.09 17.33
CA LEU A 44 4.02 6.69 17.74
C LEU A 44 2.60 6.39 18.25
N ALA A 45 1.68 7.36 18.22
CA ALA A 45 0.33 7.16 18.73
C ALA A 45 0.29 6.69 20.21
N ASN A 46 1.32 7.01 21.01
CA ASN A 46 1.56 6.46 22.36
C ASN A 46 1.61 4.93 22.46
N ARG A 47 1.66 4.20 21.34
CA ARG A 47 1.56 2.73 21.28
C ARG A 47 0.32 2.16 21.96
N ASP A 48 -0.75 2.96 22.05
CA ASP A 48 -2.02 2.63 22.73
C ASP A 48 -3.12 2.19 21.74
N MET A 49 -2.73 1.92 20.50
CA MET A 49 -3.67 1.53 19.44
C MET A 49 -3.96 0.03 19.51
N GLY A 50 -5.23 -0.35 19.31
CA GLY A 50 -5.61 -1.75 19.25
C GLY A 50 -4.95 -2.51 18.09
N CYS A 51 -4.79 -3.82 18.24
CA CYS A 51 -4.14 -4.69 17.25
C CYS A 51 -4.82 -4.63 15.87
N LEU A 52 -6.16 -4.57 15.83
CA LEU A 52 -6.92 -4.59 14.58
C LEU A 52 -6.72 -3.31 13.74
N PRO A 53 -6.85 -2.08 14.29
CA PRO A 53 -6.51 -0.85 13.56
C PRO A 53 -5.06 -0.82 13.05
N VAL A 54 -4.10 -1.26 13.87
CA VAL A 54 -2.68 -1.30 13.48
C VAL A 54 -2.46 -2.28 12.32
N SER A 55 -3.03 -3.47 12.41
CA SER A 55 -2.91 -4.50 11.37
C SER A 55 -3.52 -4.04 10.05
N LEU A 56 -4.71 -3.43 10.07
CA LEU A 56 -5.34 -2.87 8.88
C LEU A 56 -4.52 -1.71 8.28
N SER A 57 -3.92 -0.86 9.11
CA SER A 57 -3.07 0.24 8.63
C SER A 57 -1.74 -0.25 8.04
N LEU A 58 -1.14 -1.30 8.60
CA LEU A 58 0.02 -1.99 8.01
C LEU A 58 -0.33 -2.55 6.62
N LEU A 59 -1.50 -3.20 6.49
CA LEU A 59 -2.02 -3.71 5.20
C LEU A 59 -2.27 -2.58 4.20
N ALA A 60 -2.92 -1.49 4.63
CA ALA A 60 -3.20 -0.32 3.80
C ALA A 60 -1.92 0.26 3.19
N THR A 61 -0.88 0.40 4.02
CA THR A 61 0.39 1.01 3.61
C THR A 61 1.15 0.15 2.63
N PHE A 62 1.00 -1.18 2.74
CA PHE A 62 1.51 -2.09 1.74
C PHE A 62 0.73 -1.99 0.42
N GLN A 63 -0.59 -1.86 0.50
CA GLN A 63 -1.48 -1.83 -0.65
C GLN A 63 -1.50 -0.46 -1.33
N SER A 64 -0.45 -0.15 -2.10
CA SER A 64 -0.40 1.08 -2.91
C SER A 64 -1.33 1.00 -4.14
N ALA A 65 -1.66 2.16 -4.72
CA ALA A 65 -2.37 2.24 -6.01
C ALA A 65 -1.66 1.46 -7.13
N VAL A 66 -0.32 1.39 -7.07
CA VAL A 66 0.50 0.59 -7.98
C VAL A 66 0.19 -0.90 -7.86
N ALA A 67 -0.03 -1.41 -6.65
CA ALA A 67 -0.41 -2.81 -6.45
C ALA A 67 -1.84 -3.09 -7.00
N ILE A 68 -2.79 -2.19 -6.73
CA ILE A 68 -4.19 -2.34 -7.16
C ILE A 68 -4.32 -2.37 -8.69
N LEU A 69 -3.58 -1.51 -9.39
CA LEU A 69 -3.67 -1.42 -10.85
C LEU A 69 -2.65 -2.33 -11.56
N GLY A 70 -1.45 -2.44 -10.99
CA GLY A 70 -0.34 -3.17 -11.58
C GLY A 70 -0.52 -4.69 -11.54
N VAL A 71 -0.98 -5.25 -10.42
CA VAL A 71 -1.11 -6.71 -10.29
C VAL A 71 -2.16 -7.28 -11.26
N PRO A 72 -3.40 -6.72 -11.36
CA PRO A 72 -4.36 -7.20 -12.35
C PRO A 72 -3.87 -7.01 -13.80
N ALA A 73 -3.15 -5.92 -14.09
CA ALA A 73 -2.59 -5.68 -15.42
C ALA A 73 -1.49 -6.69 -15.77
N GLU A 74 -0.64 -7.04 -14.82
CA GLU A 74 0.38 -8.09 -14.96
C GLU A 74 -0.28 -9.44 -15.24
N ILE A 75 -1.27 -9.83 -14.44
CA ILE A 75 -1.97 -11.11 -14.60
C ILE A 75 -2.72 -11.17 -15.93
N PHE A 76 -3.37 -10.09 -16.33
CA PHE A 76 -4.08 -10.03 -17.61
C PHE A 76 -3.14 -10.19 -18.81
N ARG A 77 -1.95 -9.58 -18.75
CA ARG A 77 -0.99 -9.59 -19.86
C ARG A 77 -0.18 -10.88 -19.92
N PHE A 78 0.33 -11.34 -18.78
CA PHE A 78 1.35 -12.39 -18.72
C PHE A 78 0.88 -13.70 -18.08
N GLY A 79 -0.30 -13.73 -17.46
CA GLY A 79 -0.87 -14.95 -16.88
C GLY A 79 -0.81 -15.00 -15.35
N THR A 80 -1.26 -16.12 -14.78
CA THR A 80 -1.51 -16.25 -13.34
C THR A 80 -0.29 -16.60 -12.48
N GLU A 81 0.91 -16.71 -13.06
CA GLU A 81 2.15 -17.08 -12.36
C GLU A 81 2.41 -16.19 -11.14
N TYR A 82 2.11 -14.90 -11.28
CA TYR A 82 2.27 -13.88 -10.25
C TYR A 82 1.51 -14.20 -8.94
N TRP A 83 0.46 -15.03 -8.97
CA TRP A 83 -0.25 -15.46 -7.77
C TRP A 83 0.68 -16.11 -6.73
N PHE A 84 1.72 -16.84 -7.18
CA PHE A 84 2.65 -17.53 -6.29
C PHE A 84 3.43 -16.58 -5.37
N LEU A 85 3.57 -15.31 -5.78
CA LEU A 85 4.15 -14.26 -4.97
C LEU A 85 3.39 -14.06 -3.65
N GLY A 86 2.06 -14.22 -3.65
CA GLY A 86 1.24 -14.14 -2.44
C GLY A 86 1.56 -15.24 -1.41
N CYS A 87 1.83 -16.46 -1.85
CA CYS A 87 2.30 -17.55 -0.97
C CYS A 87 3.65 -17.20 -0.35
N SER A 88 4.54 -16.62 -1.14
CA SER A 88 5.88 -16.20 -0.71
C SER A 88 5.82 -15.09 0.33
N TYR A 89 4.81 -14.22 0.26
CA TYR A 89 4.61 -13.18 1.26
C TYR A 89 4.32 -13.74 2.65
N PHE A 90 3.53 -14.81 2.74
CA PHE A 90 3.22 -15.44 4.02
C PHE A 90 4.49 -15.88 4.74
N LEU A 91 5.40 -16.56 4.03
CA LEU A 91 6.70 -16.96 4.56
C LEU A 91 7.60 -15.75 4.86
N GLY A 92 7.59 -14.74 3.98
CA GLY A 92 8.36 -13.53 4.13
C GLY A 92 7.96 -12.68 5.34
N LEU A 93 6.70 -12.74 5.77
CA LEU A 93 6.18 -12.02 6.95
C LEU A 93 6.54 -12.69 8.28
N LEU A 94 6.77 -14.02 8.29
CA LEU A 94 7.16 -14.73 9.52
C LEU A 94 8.50 -14.25 10.07
N ILE A 95 9.45 -13.90 9.20
CA ILE A 95 10.79 -13.46 9.61
C ILE A 95 10.72 -12.09 10.33
N PRO A 96 10.14 -11.01 9.76
CA PRO A 96 9.90 -9.77 10.47
C PRO A 96 9.11 -9.95 11.78
N ALA A 97 8.06 -10.79 11.77
CA ALA A 97 7.22 -11.00 12.93
C ALA A 97 7.96 -11.61 14.13
N HIS A 98 8.87 -12.57 13.89
CA HIS A 98 9.61 -13.25 14.97
C HIS A 98 10.96 -12.63 15.30
N VAL A 99 11.59 -11.91 14.36
CA VAL A 99 12.96 -11.38 14.55
C VAL A 99 12.95 -9.86 14.72
N PHE A 100 12.34 -9.12 13.80
CA PHE A 100 12.46 -7.66 13.77
C PHE A 100 11.52 -6.98 14.77
N ILE A 101 10.25 -7.39 14.81
CA ILE A 101 9.25 -6.81 15.71
C ILE A 101 9.70 -6.93 17.19
N PRO A 102 10.12 -8.10 17.70
CA PRO A 102 10.52 -8.22 19.11
C PRO A 102 11.74 -7.36 19.47
N VAL A 103 12.68 -7.19 18.53
CA VAL A 103 13.88 -6.36 18.73
C VAL A 103 13.50 -4.88 18.82
N PHE A 104 12.77 -4.36 17.84
CA PHE A 104 12.40 -2.94 17.82
C PHE A 104 11.42 -2.56 18.93
N TYR A 105 10.48 -3.46 19.24
CA TYR A 105 9.53 -3.25 20.31
C TYR A 105 10.23 -3.10 21.67
N ARG A 106 11.19 -3.99 21.97
CA ARG A 106 11.98 -3.97 23.22
C ARG A 106 12.90 -2.75 23.33
N LEU A 107 13.52 -2.34 22.22
CA LEU A 107 14.44 -1.20 22.20
C LEU A 107 13.73 0.17 22.33
N ARG A 108 12.41 0.22 22.13
CA ARG A 108 11.60 1.46 22.19
C ARG A 108 12.13 2.60 21.32
N ILE A 109 12.79 2.27 20.21
CA ILE A 109 13.30 3.24 19.26
C ILE A 109 12.17 3.91 18.49
N THR A 110 12.41 5.15 18.07
CA THR A 110 11.47 5.94 17.25
C THR A 110 11.74 5.75 15.76
N SER A 111 13.00 5.48 15.41
CA SER A 111 13.44 5.27 14.04
C SER A 111 14.20 3.95 13.91
N THR A 112 13.93 3.20 12.85
CA THR A 112 14.66 1.99 12.48
C THR A 112 16.16 2.26 12.36
N TYR A 113 16.56 3.47 11.92
CA TYR A 113 17.97 3.85 11.77
C TYR A 113 18.67 4.15 13.10
N GLU A 114 17.92 4.38 14.17
CA GLU A 114 18.47 4.50 15.54
C GLU A 114 19.14 3.19 15.96
N TYR A 115 18.58 2.04 15.55
CA TYR A 115 19.22 0.74 15.74
C TYR A 115 20.61 0.66 15.08
N LEU A 116 20.79 1.28 13.91
CA LEU A 116 22.09 1.30 13.24
C LEU A 116 23.13 2.11 14.02
N GLU A 117 22.71 3.18 14.72
CA GLU A 117 23.60 3.92 15.60
C GLU A 117 23.98 3.10 16.83
N LEU A 118 23.01 2.42 17.46
CA LEU A 118 23.26 1.54 18.61
C LEU A 118 24.20 0.38 18.27
N ARG A 119 24.09 -0.16 17.05
CA ARG A 119 24.89 -1.33 16.62
C ARG A 119 26.24 -0.98 16.03
N PHE A 120 26.32 0.14 15.32
CA PHE A 120 27.50 0.59 14.58
C PHE A 120 27.95 1.97 15.07
N ASN A 121 27.48 3.04 14.42
CA ASN A 121 27.81 4.41 14.77
C ASN A 121 26.82 5.41 14.14
N LYS A 122 26.93 6.67 14.55
CA LYS A 122 26.09 7.78 14.07
C LYS A 122 26.18 8.01 12.56
N THR A 123 27.34 7.79 11.95
CA THR A 123 27.55 7.96 10.50
C THR A 123 26.64 7.01 9.70
N VAL A 124 26.56 5.74 10.11
CA VAL A 124 25.70 4.74 9.46
C VAL A 124 24.22 5.12 9.61
N ARG A 125 23.79 5.62 10.77
CA ARG A 125 22.42 6.13 10.96
C ARG A 125 22.08 7.26 10.00
N VAL A 126 22.96 8.26 9.87
CA VAL A 126 22.72 9.40 8.98
C VAL A 126 22.66 8.95 7.52
N LEU A 127 23.59 8.11 7.08
CA LEU A 127 23.59 7.57 5.70
C LEU A 127 22.32 6.78 5.39
N GLY A 128 21.90 5.89 6.31
CA GLY A 128 20.66 5.12 6.15
C GLY A 128 19.42 6.01 6.10
N THR A 129 19.35 7.02 6.98
CA THR A 129 18.23 7.96 7.02
C THR A 129 18.13 8.80 5.75
N VAL A 130 19.24 9.34 5.25
CA VAL A 130 19.28 10.15 4.01
C VAL A 130 18.88 9.31 2.80
N THR A 131 19.41 8.09 2.69
CA THR A 131 19.08 7.16 1.60
C THR A 131 17.58 6.83 1.59
N PHE A 132 17.02 6.58 2.78
CA PHE A 132 15.60 6.32 2.93
C PHE A 132 14.72 7.50 2.54
N ILE A 133 15.04 8.71 3.01
CA ILE A 133 14.29 9.92 2.65
C ILE A 133 14.32 10.11 1.13
N PHE A 134 15.49 9.97 0.51
CA PHE A 134 15.64 10.10 -0.94
C PHE A 134 14.80 9.06 -1.70
N GLN A 135 14.89 7.78 -1.30
CA GLN A 135 14.08 6.69 -1.88
C GLN A 135 12.57 6.97 -1.72
N MET A 136 12.15 7.44 -0.54
CA MET A 136 10.74 7.71 -0.25
C MET A 136 10.21 8.90 -1.04
N VAL A 137 10.99 9.96 -1.26
CA VAL A 137 10.56 11.09 -2.11
C VAL A 137 10.25 10.62 -3.53
N ILE A 138 11.12 9.78 -4.11
CA ILE A 138 10.91 9.21 -5.44
C ILE A 138 9.68 8.28 -5.45
N TYR A 139 9.59 7.39 -4.47
CA TYR A 139 8.48 6.44 -4.36
C TYR A 139 7.12 7.14 -4.21
N MET A 140 7.03 8.17 -3.36
CA MET A 140 5.81 8.94 -3.15
C MET A 140 5.34 9.65 -4.44
N GLY A 141 6.27 10.09 -5.29
CA GLY A 141 5.94 10.61 -6.62
C GLY A 141 5.21 9.58 -7.49
N VAL A 142 5.71 8.34 -7.54
CA VAL A 142 5.07 7.24 -8.29
C VAL A 142 3.71 6.87 -7.69
N VAL A 143 3.63 6.81 -6.35
CA VAL A 143 2.40 6.47 -5.63
C VAL A 143 1.30 7.51 -5.84
N LEU A 144 1.62 8.80 -5.92
CA LEU A 144 0.66 9.87 -6.22
C LEU A 144 0.28 9.90 -7.71
N TYR A 145 1.22 9.57 -8.59
CA TYR A 145 1.01 9.58 -10.03
C TYR A 145 0.05 8.48 -10.51
N ALA A 146 0.20 7.24 -10.03
CA ALA A 146 -0.62 6.11 -10.46
C ALA A 146 -2.16 6.34 -10.33
N PRO A 147 -2.70 6.77 -9.18
CA PRO A 147 -4.12 7.06 -9.05
C PRO A 147 -4.55 8.31 -9.80
N ALA A 148 -3.67 9.32 -9.93
CA ALA A 148 -3.96 10.51 -10.74
C ALA A 148 -4.09 10.15 -12.24
N LEU A 149 -3.24 9.25 -12.73
CA LEU A 149 -3.32 8.73 -14.10
C LEU A 149 -4.60 7.93 -14.32
N ALA A 150 -4.97 7.08 -13.35
CA ALA A 150 -6.23 6.35 -13.41
C ALA A 150 -7.44 7.30 -13.43
N LEU A 151 -7.42 8.37 -12.61
CA LEU A 151 -8.46 9.39 -12.58
C LEU A 151 -8.53 10.15 -13.91
N ASN A 152 -7.39 10.61 -14.44
CA ASN A 152 -7.31 11.29 -15.74
C ASN A 152 -7.90 10.42 -16.87
N ALA A 153 -7.61 9.12 -16.89
CA ALA A 153 -8.09 8.21 -17.93
C ALA A 153 -9.62 8.04 -17.95
N VAL A 154 -10.30 8.20 -16.81
CA VAL A 154 -11.77 7.99 -16.70
C VAL A 154 -12.56 9.29 -16.62
N THR A 155 -11.94 10.40 -16.22
CA THR A 155 -12.60 11.71 -16.08
C THR A 155 -12.19 12.73 -17.14
N GLY A 156 -11.04 12.54 -17.80
CA GLY A 156 -10.40 13.58 -18.60
C GLY A 156 -9.84 14.75 -17.78
N PHE A 157 -9.89 14.70 -16.45
CA PHE A 157 -9.39 15.74 -15.56
C PHE A 157 -7.88 15.90 -15.67
N ASP A 158 -7.37 17.13 -15.64
CA ASP A 158 -5.94 17.40 -15.78
C ASP A 158 -5.10 16.62 -14.75
N LEU A 159 -4.12 15.87 -15.27
CA LEU A 159 -3.29 14.95 -14.49
C LEU A 159 -2.52 15.68 -13.38
N TRP A 160 -1.93 16.84 -13.70
CA TRP A 160 -1.13 17.61 -12.74
C TRP A 160 -1.99 18.23 -11.65
N SER A 161 -3.17 18.72 -12.02
CA SER A 161 -4.17 19.22 -11.07
C SER A 161 -4.64 18.12 -10.11
N ALA A 162 -4.81 16.88 -10.58
CA ALA A 162 -5.17 15.74 -9.73
C ALA A 162 -4.05 15.40 -8.74
N VAL A 163 -2.81 15.33 -9.21
CA VAL A 163 -1.64 15.09 -8.35
C VAL A 163 -1.52 16.16 -7.27
N LEU A 164 -1.63 17.44 -7.64
CA LEU A 164 -1.54 18.55 -6.69
C LEU A 164 -2.66 18.52 -5.65
N THR A 165 -3.90 18.28 -6.08
CA THR A 165 -5.06 18.26 -5.17
C THR A 165 -4.96 17.11 -4.18
N MET A 166 -4.70 15.89 -4.67
CA MET A 166 -4.54 14.72 -3.78
C MET A 166 -3.35 14.89 -2.85
N GLY A 167 -2.21 15.36 -3.35
CA GLY A 167 -1.01 15.59 -2.56
C GLY A 167 -1.23 16.63 -1.46
N LEU A 168 -1.92 17.73 -1.78
CA LEU A 168 -2.26 18.78 -0.81
C LEU A 168 -3.20 18.26 0.27
N VAL A 169 -4.31 17.61 -0.11
CA VAL A 169 -5.27 17.04 0.83
C VAL A 169 -4.59 16.03 1.75
N CYS A 170 -3.79 15.12 1.18
CA CYS A 170 -3.06 14.09 1.91
C CYS A 170 -2.06 14.69 2.90
N THR A 171 -1.31 15.70 2.47
CA THR A 171 -0.35 16.40 3.32
C THR A 171 -1.05 17.13 4.47
N LEU A 172 -2.15 17.84 4.18
CA LEU A 172 -2.88 18.60 5.19
C LEU A 172 -3.45 17.70 6.29
N TYR A 173 -4.18 16.63 5.95
CA TYR A 173 -4.76 15.79 7.01
C TYR A 173 -3.69 14.99 7.76
N THR A 174 -2.59 14.62 7.10
CA THR A 174 -1.50 13.87 7.74
C THR A 174 -0.70 14.75 8.71
N THR A 175 -0.38 15.98 8.29
CA THR A 175 0.37 16.93 9.12
C THR A 175 -0.44 17.40 10.34
N LEU A 176 -1.75 17.55 10.19
CA LEU A 176 -2.64 17.95 11.29
C LEU A 176 -2.97 16.80 12.24
N GLY A 177 -3.13 15.57 11.72
CA GLY A 177 -3.67 14.45 12.48
C GLY A 177 -2.63 13.55 13.19
N GLY A 178 -1.37 13.54 12.73
CA GLY A 178 -0.33 12.63 13.26
C GLY A 178 -0.64 11.13 13.06
N LEU A 179 0.16 10.24 13.64
CA LEU A 179 0.08 8.79 13.36
C LEU A 179 -1.29 8.18 13.71
N LYS A 180 -1.94 8.62 14.81
CA LYS A 180 -3.28 8.12 15.19
C LYS A 180 -4.31 8.36 14.09
N ALA A 181 -4.35 9.57 13.55
CA ALA A 181 -5.24 9.91 12.45
C ALA A 181 -4.95 9.06 11.21
N VAL A 182 -3.66 8.93 10.86
CA VAL A 182 -3.22 8.12 9.71
C VAL A 182 -3.71 6.67 9.84
N ILE A 183 -3.56 6.05 11.02
CA ILE A 183 -4.03 4.68 11.23
C ILE A 183 -5.55 4.56 11.02
N TRP A 184 -6.35 5.51 11.52
CA TRP A 184 -7.80 5.47 11.33
C TRP A 184 -8.24 5.77 9.90
N THR A 185 -7.56 6.69 9.20
CA THR A 185 -7.80 6.92 7.77
C THR A 185 -7.45 5.69 6.96
N ASP A 186 -6.36 5.00 7.29
CA ASP A 186 -5.93 3.78 6.61
C ASP A 186 -6.95 2.64 6.81
N VAL A 187 -7.51 2.49 8.01
CA VAL A 187 -8.57 1.51 8.29
C VAL A 187 -9.77 1.75 7.38
N PHE A 188 -10.25 3.00 7.32
CA PHE A 188 -11.37 3.36 6.46
C PHE A 188 -11.06 3.10 4.98
N GLN A 189 -9.90 3.56 4.51
CA GLN A 189 -9.47 3.39 3.11
C GLN A 189 -9.32 1.92 2.73
N THR A 190 -8.77 1.08 3.60
CA THR A 190 -8.62 -0.37 3.36
C THR A 190 -9.96 -1.05 3.16
N LEU A 191 -10.96 -0.70 3.99
CA LEU A 191 -12.32 -1.25 3.86
C LEU A 191 -12.95 -0.84 2.52
N VAL A 192 -12.79 0.43 2.12
CA VAL A 192 -13.29 0.92 0.83
C VAL A 192 -12.58 0.23 -0.34
N MET A 193 -11.26 0.08 -0.27
CA MET A 193 -10.46 -0.60 -1.30
C MET A 193 -10.88 -2.06 -1.45
N LEU A 194 -11.05 -2.78 -0.34
CA LEU A 194 -11.50 -4.17 -0.34
C LEU A 194 -12.91 -4.30 -0.94
N ALA A 195 -13.84 -3.44 -0.51
CA ALA A 195 -15.20 -3.43 -1.05
C ALA A 195 -15.21 -3.13 -2.56
N GLY A 196 -14.39 -2.19 -3.01
CA GLY A 196 -14.23 -1.86 -4.43
C GLY A 196 -13.69 -3.03 -5.26
N GLN A 197 -12.66 -3.72 -4.78
CA GLN A 197 -12.11 -4.89 -5.44
C GLN A 197 -13.14 -6.03 -5.56
N VAL A 198 -13.85 -6.33 -4.46
CA VAL A 198 -14.92 -7.34 -4.47
C VAL A 198 -16.02 -6.95 -5.45
N ALA A 199 -16.43 -5.68 -5.48
CA ALA A 199 -17.43 -5.19 -6.43
C ALA A 199 -16.99 -5.36 -7.88
N VAL A 200 -15.74 -5.02 -8.21
CA VAL A 200 -15.18 -5.21 -9.56
C VAL A 200 -15.18 -6.68 -9.97
N ILE A 201 -14.76 -7.59 -9.07
CA ILE A 201 -14.76 -9.03 -9.33
C ILE A 201 -16.18 -9.55 -9.58
N VAL A 202 -17.14 -9.17 -8.73
CA VAL A 202 -18.53 -9.63 -8.83
C VAL A 202 -19.20 -9.11 -10.09
N VAL A 203 -19.08 -7.81 -10.39
CA VAL A 203 -19.68 -7.20 -11.58
C VAL A 203 -19.00 -7.71 -12.86
N GLY A 204 -17.67 -7.82 -12.85
CA GLY A 204 -16.90 -8.38 -13.96
C GLY A 204 -17.30 -9.82 -14.27
N ALA A 205 -17.35 -10.68 -13.26
CA ALA A 205 -17.79 -12.07 -13.42
C ALA A 205 -19.24 -12.16 -13.95
N ARG A 206 -20.15 -11.33 -13.43
CA ARG A 206 -21.55 -11.30 -13.91
C ARG A 206 -21.65 -10.88 -15.39
N ARG A 207 -20.89 -9.87 -15.82
CA ARG A 207 -20.89 -9.40 -17.22
C ARG A 207 -20.39 -10.46 -18.20
N VAL A 208 -19.45 -11.30 -17.78
CA VAL A 208 -18.91 -12.40 -18.62
C VAL A 208 -19.85 -13.60 -18.66
N GLY A 209 -20.83 -13.70 -17.75
CA GLY A 209 -21.76 -14.83 -17.65
C GLY A 209 -21.40 -15.83 -16.54
N GLY A 210 -20.65 -15.40 -15.53
CA GLY A 210 -20.29 -16.16 -14.34
C GLY A 210 -18.79 -16.47 -14.21
N MET A 211 -18.35 -16.77 -12.98
CA MET A 211 -16.94 -17.06 -12.69
C MET A 211 -16.40 -18.28 -13.44
N ALA A 212 -17.24 -19.30 -13.66
CA ALA A 212 -16.87 -20.47 -14.43
C ALA A 212 -16.50 -20.13 -15.88
N ARG A 213 -17.17 -19.15 -16.48
CA ARG A 213 -16.85 -18.69 -17.84
C ARG A 213 -15.57 -17.85 -17.85
N VAL A 214 -15.33 -17.03 -16.82
CA VAL A 214 -14.06 -16.31 -16.66
C VAL A 214 -12.89 -17.28 -16.62
N TRP A 215 -12.99 -18.35 -15.82
CA TRP A 215 -11.94 -19.36 -15.73
C TRP A 215 -11.69 -20.07 -17.07
N ARG A 216 -12.77 -20.48 -17.75
CA ARG A 216 -12.65 -21.14 -19.06
C ARG A 216 -12.01 -20.24 -20.12
N VAL A 217 -12.34 -18.96 -20.14
CA VAL A 217 -11.70 -17.99 -21.07
C VAL A 217 -10.22 -17.83 -20.72
N ALA A 218 -9.88 -17.70 -19.44
CA ALA A 218 -8.49 -17.60 -19.00
C ALA A 218 -7.67 -18.85 -19.39
N GLU A 219 -8.27 -20.03 -19.29
CA GLU A 219 -7.63 -21.29 -19.70
C GLU A 219 -7.44 -21.36 -21.23
N GLN A 220 -8.46 -20.98 -22.01
CA GLN A 220 -8.39 -20.94 -23.48
C GLN A 220 -7.33 -19.97 -24.01
N GLU A 221 -7.15 -18.84 -23.34
CA GLU A 221 -6.14 -17.82 -23.66
C GLU A 221 -4.74 -18.17 -23.11
N GLY A 222 -4.56 -19.37 -22.53
CA GLY A 222 -3.30 -19.80 -21.94
C GLY A 222 -2.82 -18.93 -20.77
N LYS A 223 -3.75 -18.23 -20.11
CA LYS A 223 -3.44 -17.33 -18.99
C LYS A 223 -3.32 -18.08 -17.67
N ILE A 224 -3.91 -19.26 -17.57
CA ILE A 224 -3.73 -20.16 -16.43
C ILE A 224 -2.39 -20.83 -16.57
N ALA A 225 -1.39 -20.24 -15.94
CA ALA A 225 -0.04 -20.77 -15.92
C ALA A 225 0.16 -21.71 -14.72
N GLY A 226 0.90 -22.79 -14.95
CA GLY A 226 1.39 -23.67 -13.90
C GLY A 226 2.55 -23.06 -13.11
N ILE A 227 3.15 -23.85 -12.24
CA ILE A 227 4.38 -23.45 -11.55
C ILE A 227 5.56 -23.73 -12.47
N ASP A 228 6.20 -22.68 -12.98
CA ASP A 228 7.46 -22.80 -13.71
C ASP A 228 8.64 -22.97 -12.73
N LEU A 229 9.34 -24.10 -12.81
CA LEU A 229 10.46 -24.44 -11.94
C LEU A 229 11.82 -24.18 -12.60
N ASP A 230 11.86 -23.53 -13.77
CA ASP A 230 13.12 -23.15 -14.42
C ASP A 230 13.93 -22.20 -13.51
N PRO A 231 15.20 -22.54 -13.19
CA PRO A 231 16.06 -21.67 -12.38
C PRO A 231 16.65 -20.49 -13.15
N ASN A 232 16.33 -20.31 -14.44
CA ASN A 232 16.87 -19.24 -15.27
C ASN A 232 16.47 -17.84 -14.74
N PRO A 233 17.44 -16.99 -14.32
CA PRO A 233 17.15 -15.67 -13.78
C PRO A 233 16.77 -14.63 -14.86
N LEU A 234 16.88 -14.97 -16.15
CA LEU A 234 16.49 -14.09 -17.26
C LEU A 234 15.00 -14.19 -17.59
N GLU A 235 14.32 -15.21 -17.08
CA GLU A 235 12.88 -15.35 -17.24
C GLU A 235 12.13 -14.36 -16.35
N ARG A 236 10.98 -13.89 -16.85
CA ARG A 236 10.22 -12.82 -16.21
C ARG A 236 9.76 -13.22 -14.81
N HIS A 237 9.12 -14.38 -14.71
CA HIS A 237 8.64 -14.96 -13.46
C HIS A 237 8.83 -16.47 -13.48
N THR A 238 9.69 -16.96 -12.61
CA THR A 238 9.79 -18.37 -12.25
C THR A 238 9.42 -18.55 -10.79
N PHE A 239 9.08 -19.77 -10.38
CA PHE A 239 8.88 -20.13 -8.98
C PHE A 239 10.02 -19.60 -8.09
N TRP A 240 11.27 -19.74 -8.53
CA TRP A 240 12.45 -19.30 -7.78
C TRP A 240 12.50 -17.78 -7.64
N SER A 241 12.28 -17.06 -8.74
CA SER A 241 12.26 -15.59 -8.71
C SER A 241 11.16 -15.04 -7.81
N LEU A 242 9.96 -15.65 -7.83
CA LEU A 242 8.81 -15.24 -7.03
C LEU A 242 8.96 -15.66 -5.56
N ALA A 243 9.46 -16.86 -5.29
CA ALA A 243 9.71 -17.38 -3.94
C ALA A 243 10.75 -16.53 -3.23
N VAL A 244 11.96 -16.48 -3.79
CA VAL A 244 13.10 -15.80 -3.18
C VAL A 244 12.86 -14.29 -3.20
N GLY A 245 12.48 -13.74 -4.35
CA GLY A 245 12.18 -12.32 -4.49
C GLY A 245 11.04 -11.86 -3.58
N GLY A 246 9.97 -12.63 -3.46
CA GLY A 246 8.84 -12.32 -2.58
C GLY A 246 9.22 -12.30 -1.10
N ILE A 247 10.02 -13.27 -0.64
CA ILE A 247 10.52 -13.31 0.74
C ILE A 247 11.41 -12.09 1.04
N PHE A 248 12.39 -11.79 0.18
CA PHE A 248 13.27 -10.64 0.36
C PHE A 248 12.51 -9.32 0.27
N MET A 249 11.50 -9.23 -0.61
CA MET A 249 10.66 -8.06 -0.73
C MET A 249 9.88 -7.82 0.57
N MET A 250 9.19 -8.85 1.11
CA MET A 250 8.49 -8.72 2.40
C MET A 250 9.44 -8.39 3.55
N LEU A 251 10.62 -9.03 3.58
CA LEU A 251 11.62 -8.77 4.60
C LEU A 251 12.10 -7.32 4.55
N SER A 252 12.33 -6.76 3.36
CA SER A 252 12.72 -5.35 3.22
C SER A 252 11.60 -4.39 3.65
N LEU A 253 10.35 -4.72 3.29
CA LEU A 253 9.19 -3.87 3.55
C LEU A 253 8.78 -3.89 5.02
N TYR A 254 8.75 -5.04 5.68
CA TYR A 254 8.32 -5.14 7.08
C TYR A 254 9.50 -5.21 8.07
N GLY A 255 10.69 -5.60 7.62
CA GLY A 255 11.86 -5.68 8.48
C GLY A 255 12.54 -4.33 8.70
N VAL A 256 12.66 -3.47 7.67
CA VAL A 256 13.52 -2.27 7.78
C VAL A 256 12.91 -0.98 7.27
N ASN A 257 11.71 -1.02 6.69
CA ASN A 257 11.04 0.19 6.21
C ASN A 257 10.43 0.97 7.38
N GLN A 258 10.87 2.22 7.55
CA GLN A 258 10.39 3.07 8.63
C GLN A 258 8.86 3.23 8.63
N ALA A 259 8.20 3.28 7.48
CA ALA A 259 6.74 3.46 7.41
C ALA A 259 5.97 2.29 8.05
N GLN A 260 6.53 1.08 8.01
CA GLN A 260 5.95 -0.10 8.67
C GLN A 260 6.40 -0.20 10.11
N VAL A 261 7.72 -0.07 10.36
CA VAL A 261 8.32 -0.20 11.69
C VAL A 261 7.78 0.82 12.69
N GLN A 262 7.42 2.01 12.23
CA GLN A 262 6.85 3.07 13.09
C GLN A 262 5.51 2.69 13.73
N ARG A 263 4.83 1.66 13.22
CA ARG A 263 3.55 1.17 13.75
C ARG A 263 3.69 0.00 14.72
N TYR A 264 4.91 -0.48 14.98
CA TYR A 264 5.20 -1.60 15.88
C TYR A 264 5.13 -1.22 17.37
#